data_AF-A0A7R9SW55-F1
#
_entry.id   AF-A0A7R9SW55-F1
#
_cell.length_a   1.000
_cell.length_b   1.000
_cell.length_c   1.000
_cell.angle_alpha   90.00
_cell.angle_beta   90.00
_cell.angle_gamma   90.00
#
_symmetry.space_group_name_H-M   'P 1'
#
loop_
_entity.id
_entity.type
_entity.pdbx_description
1 polymer ?
#
loop_
_entity_poly.entity_id
_entity_poly.type
_entity_poly.pdbx_seq_one_letter_code
_entity_poly.pdbx_strand_id
1 'polypeptide(L)'
;PEVLSFLYKVLEVHFGGALAAAQGGNTPQAQLHAGAVEAALAALQAYGDWAPVPQLMERGLLQAAAQLAASSLEFRLAAINFLHQVAGRKKMSDDGEAFCQAMGSLGESLLAASSHLLEAGLPDPDQEEFEFVKRLVDTLAIFGSQHLATLPPARAPVLLWQLLGYARHPSLLVAAPAIPCWIALLREFQLISEGR
;
A
#
# COMPACT_ATOMS: atom_id res chain seq x y z
N PRO A 1 13.28 16.90 5.09
CA PRO A 1 12.60 18.06 4.48
C PRO A 1 11.32 18.43 5.24
N GLU A 2 11.14 19.71 5.59
CA GLU A 2 9.97 20.21 6.34
C GLU A 2 8.63 19.90 5.64
N VAL A 3 8.65 19.77 4.32
CA VAL A 3 7.47 19.44 3.51
C VAL A 3 6.84 18.10 3.89
N LEU A 4 7.64 17.06 4.18
CA LEU A 4 7.09 15.75 4.55
C LEU A 4 6.35 15.81 5.90
N SER A 5 6.90 16.54 6.86
CA SER A 5 6.25 16.78 8.15
C SER A 5 4.96 17.60 7.99
N PHE A 6 4.97 18.59 7.09
CA PHE A 6 3.77 19.35 6.74
C PHE A 6 2.69 18.46 6.13
N LEU A 7 3.03 17.59 5.17
CA LEU A 7 2.08 16.66 4.56
C LEU A 7 1.46 15.71 5.59
N TYR A 8 2.26 15.16 6.51
CA TYR A 8 1.74 14.36 7.61
C TYR A 8 0.71 15.14 8.43
N LYS A 9 1.04 16.39 8.78
CA LYS A 9 0.15 17.24 9.57
C LYS A 9 -1.16 17.55 8.84
N VAL A 10 -1.10 17.78 7.53
CA VAL A 10 -2.30 17.99 6.70
C VAL A 10 -3.18 16.75 6.74
N LEU A 11 -2.61 15.56 6.53
CA LEU A 11 -3.38 14.31 6.61
C LEU A 11 -4.04 14.13 7.98
N GLU A 12 -3.27 14.28 9.07
CA GLU A 12 -3.77 14.09 10.44
C GLU A 12 -4.93 15.06 10.76
N VAL A 13 -4.71 16.36 10.54
CA VAL A 13 -5.67 17.41 10.91
C VAL A 13 -6.91 17.36 10.03
N HIS A 14 -6.74 17.24 8.72
CA HIS A 14 -7.88 17.30 7.81
C HIS A 14 -8.66 15.98 7.78
N PHE A 15 -8.02 14.82 7.97
CA PHE A 15 -8.77 13.58 8.12
C PHE A 15 -9.66 13.59 9.38
N GLY A 16 -9.11 14.00 10.53
CA GLY A 16 -9.90 14.16 11.75
C GLY A 16 -11.02 15.21 11.61
N GLY A 17 -10.72 16.32 10.94
CA GLY A 17 -11.71 17.36 10.64
C GLY A 17 -12.83 16.89 9.72
N ALA A 18 -12.52 16.10 8.69
CA ALA A 18 -13.51 15.50 7.78
C ALA A 18 -14.47 14.57 8.55
N LEU A 19 -13.92 13.68 9.39
CA LEU A 19 -14.71 12.77 10.22
C LEU A 19 -15.64 13.53 11.19
N ALA A 20 -15.10 14.52 11.90
CA ALA A 20 -15.89 15.32 12.85
C ALA A 20 -17.00 16.11 12.15
N ALA A 21 -16.70 16.73 10.99
CA ALA A 21 -17.69 17.48 10.22
C ALA A 21 -18.78 16.56 9.63
N ALA A 22 -18.42 15.37 9.15
CA ALA A 22 -19.37 14.38 8.65
C ALA A 22 -20.29 13.86 9.76
N GLN A 23 -19.74 13.52 10.93
CA GLN A 23 -20.52 13.11 12.11
C GLN A 23 -21.45 14.22 12.62
N GLY A 24 -21.03 15.48 12.50
CA GLY A 24 -21.85 16.65 12.82
C GLY A 24 -22.87 17.04 11.75
N GLY A 25 -22.96 16.30 10.63
CA GLY A 25 -23.88 16.59 9.52
C GLY A 25 -23.51 17.82 8.67
N ASN A 26 -22.30 18.37 8.83
CA ASN A 26 -21.82 19.51 8.05
C ASN A 26 -21.07 19.03 6.80
N THR A 27 -21.83 18.53 5.82
CA THR A 27 -21.30 18.00 4.55
C THR A 27 -20.38 18.99 3.81
N PRO A 28 -20.71 20.28 3.67
CA PRO A 28 -19.81 21.23 3.00
C PRO A 28 -18.44 21.34 3.67
N GLN A 29 -18.40 21.37 5.01
CA GLN A 29 -17.13 21.42 5.74
C GLN A 29 -16.36 20.10 5.63
N ALA A 30 -17.06 18.97 5.66
CA ALA A 30 -16.44 17.66 5.45
C ALA A 30 -15.74 17.57 4.08
N GLN A 31 -16.38 18.09 3.02
CA GLN A 31 -15.81 18.14 1.66
C GLN A 31 -14.55 19.00 1.59
N LEU A 32 -14.50 20.14 2.29
CA LEU A 32 -13.29 20.98 2.33
C LEU A 32 -12.11 20.26 2.99
N HIS A 33 -12.38 19.52 4.06
CA HIS A 33 -11.36 18.70 4.71
C HIS A 33 -10.94 17.52 3.83
N ALA A 34 -11.88 16.84 3.17
CA ALA A 34 -11.58 15.76 2.24
C ALA A 34 -10.68 16.22 1.09
N GLY A 35 -10.98 17.38 0.47
CA GLY A 35 -10.14 17.94 -0.60
C GLY A 35 -8.70 18.24 -0.16
N ALA A 36 -8.48 18.61 1.11
CA ALA A 36 -7.14 18.79 1.64
C ALA A 36 -6.39 17.45 1.82
N VAL A 37 -7.10 16.39 2.24
CA VAL A 37 -6.54 15.02 2.34
C VAL A 37 -6.17 14.51 0.94
N GLU A 38 -7.04 14.67 -0.04
CA GLU A 38 -6.76 14.30 -1.43
C GLU A 38 -5.55 15.03 -2.00
N ALA A 39 -5.46 16.35 -1.80
CA ALA A 39 -4.31 17.15 -2.24
C ALA A 39 -3.01 16.69 -1.56
N ALA A 40 -3.06 16.32 -0.28
CA ALA A 40 -1.90 15.79 0.43
C ALA A 40 -1.48 14.41 -0.10
N LEU A 41 -2.42 13.52 -0.39
CA LEU A 41 -2.13 12.21 -1.00
C LEU A 41 -1.56 12.35 -2.42
N ALA A 42 -2.09 13.27 -3.23
CA ALA A 42 -1.54 13.57 -4.55
C ALA A 42 -0.12 14.13 -4.46
N ALA A 43 0.14 15.01 -3.49
CA ALA A 43 1.49 15.49 -3.23
C ALA A 43 2.41 14.34 -2.81
N LEU A 44 1.98 13.47 -1.88
CA LEU A 44 2.75 12.29 -1.48
C LEU A 44 3.09 11.39 -2.65
N GLN A 45 2.15 11.18 -3.57
CA GLN A 45 2.38 10.43 -4.80
C GLN A 45 3.49 11.06 -5.65
N ALA A 46 3.53 12.39 -5.75
CA ALA A 46 4.62 13.10 -6.45
C ALA A 46 5.98 13.02 -5.72
N TYR A 47 5.98 12.88 -4.39
CA TYR A 47 7.20 12.66 -3.60
C TYR A 47 7.65 11.19 -3.59
N GLY A 48 6.71 10.24 -3.71
CA GLY A 48 6.94 8.80 -3.54
C GLY A 48 7.99 8.23 -4.51
N ASP A 49 8.09 8.81 -5.70
CA ASP A 49 8.99 8.33 -6.75
C ASP A 49 10.48 8.57 -6.43
N TRP A 50 10.81 9.59 -5.65
CA TRP A 50 12.20 10.02 -5.45
C TRP A 50 12.59 10.27 -4.00
N ALA A 51 11.64 10.54 -3.10
CA ALA A 51 11.94 10.76 -1.69
C ALA A 51 12.57 9.49 -1.06
N PRO A 52 13.52 9.65 -0.11
CA PRO A 52 14.07 8.50 0.61
C PRO A 52 12.98 7.80 1.43
N VAL A 53 12.78 6.50 1.18
CA VAL A 53 11.76 5.69 1.86
C VAL A 53 11.90 5.71 3.39
N PRO A 54 13.12 5.64 3.98
CA PRO A 54 13.27 5.80 5.43
C PRO A 54 12.68 7.11 5.96
N GLN A 55 12.84 8.23 5.24
CA GLN A 55 12.26 9.51 5.66
C GLN A 55 10.74 9.52 5.57
N LEU A 56 10.15 8.82 4.58
CA LEU A 56 8.69 8.67 4.51
C LEU A 56 8.15 7.88 5.71
N MET A 57 8.88 6.83 6.12
CA MET A 57 8.55 6.03 7.30
C MET A 57 8.71 6.83 8.60
N GLU A 58 9.85 7.49 8.81
CA GLU A 58 10.13 8.28 10.03
C GLU A 58 9.11 9.38 10.28
N ARG A 59 8.53 9.94 9.21
CA ARG A 59 7.47 10.96 9.29
C ARG A 59 6.07 10.38 9.42
N GLY A 60 5.94 9.05 9.50
CA GLY A 60 4.65 8.36 9.65
C GLY A 60 3.78 8.35 8.40
N LEU A 61 4.32 8.71 7.23
CA LEU A 61 3.53 8.88 6.01
C LEU A 61 3.09 7.53 5.42
N LEU A 62 3.95 6.51 5.51
CA LEU A 62 3.60 5.16 5.05
C LEU A 62 2.48 4.56 5.90
N GLN A 63 2.56 4.73 7.22
CA GLN A 63 1.56 4.25 8.16
C GLN A 63 0.23 5.00 8.02
N ALA A 64 0.28 6.34 7.87
CA ALA A 64 -0.91 7.15 7.63
C ALA A 64 -1.61 6.73 6.33
N ALA A 65 -0.86 6.57 5.23
CA ALA A 65 -1.41 6.10 3.96
C ALA A 65 -1.98 4.68 4.08
N ALA A 66 -1.28 3.75 4.75
CA ALA A 66 -1.79 2.40 4.94
C ALA A 66 -3.07 2.36 5.78
N GLN A 67 -3.17 3.18 6.82
CA GLN A 67 -4.39 3.32 7.60
C GLN A 67 -5.54 3.86 6.75
N LEU A 68 -5.30 4.90 5.94
CA LEU A 68 -6.31 5.43 5.01
C LEU A 68 -6.75 4.40 3.98
N ALA A 69 -5.80 3.62 3.44
CA ALA A 69 -6.08 2.50 2.53
C ALA A 69 -6.97 1.42 3.17
N ALA A 70 -6.79 1.16 4.47
CA ALA A 70 -7.55 0.14 5.18
C ALA A 70 -8.93 0.62 5.70
N SER A 71 -9.04 1.88 6.14
CA SER A 71 -10.21 2.34 6.91
C SER A 71 -11.07 3.41 6.24
N SER A 72 -10.68 3.97 5.09
CA SER A 72 -11.45 5.04 4.43
C SER A 72 -11.76 4.68 2.98
N LEU A 73 -13.04 4.43 2.67
CA LEU A 73 -13.47 4.12 1.30
C LEU A 73 -13.17 5.26 0.32
N GLU A 74 -13.31 6.50 0.77
CA GLU A 74 -13.06 7.72 -0.01
C GLU A 74 -11.59 7.86 -0.39
N PHE A 75 -10.66 7.64 0.55
CA PHE A 75 -9.24 7.88 0.32
C PHE A 75 -8.44 6.64 -0.07
N ARG A 76 -9.03 5.44 0.02
CA ARG A 76 -8.26 4.19 -0.09
C ARG A 76 -7.52 4.04 -1.41
N LEU A 77 -8.13 4.47 -2.52
CA LEU A 77 -7.52 4.34 -3.85
C LEU A 77 -6.30 5.27 -4.01
N ALA A 78 -6.42 6.53 -3.60
CA ALA A 78 -5.31 7.47 -3.63
C ALA A 78 -4.17 7.02 -2.71
N ALA A 79 -4.50 6.53 -1.52
CA ALA A 79 -3.53 6.02 -0.57
C ALA A 79 -2.78 4.78 -1.10
N ILE A 80 -3.49 3.78 -1.64
CA ILE A 80 -2.83 2.59 -2.18
C ILE A 80 -2.00 2.90 -3.43
N ASN A 81 -2.35 3.91 -4.23
CA ASN A 81 -1.52 4.35 -5.37
C ASN A 81 -0.16 4.90 -4.93
N PHE A 82 -0.12 5.67 -3.84
CA PHE A 82 1.15 6.12 -3.25
C PHE A 82 1.96 4.92 -2.70
N LEU A 83 1.31 4.03 -1.95
CA LEU A 83 1.98 2.84 -1.40
C LEU A 83 2.51 1.92 -2.50
N HIS A 84 1.79 1.80 -3.62
CA HIS A 84 2.19 1.06 -4.81
C HIS A 84 3.51 1.59 -5.39
N GLN A 85 3.64 2.91 -5.54
CA GLN A 85 4.89 3.51 -6.00
C GLN A 85 6.04 3.19 -5.04
N VAL A 86 5.81 3.32 -3.72
CA VAL A 86 6.82 3.01 -2.72
C VAL A 86 7.21 1.52 -2.77
N ALA A 87 6.25 0.61 -2.90
CA ALA A 87 6.48 -0.83 -3.00
C ALA A 87 7.30 -1.24 -4.23
N GLY A 88 7.33 -0.41 -5.28
CA GLY A 88 8.15 -0.62 -6.47
C GLY A 88 9.55 -0.01 -6.40
N ARG A 89 9.92 0.67 -5.30
CA ARG A 89 11.21 1.33 -5.14
C ARG A 89 12.30 0.29 -4.91
N LYS A 90 13.35 0.33 -5.72
CA LYS A 90 14.54 -0.50 -5.48
C LYS A 90 15.42 0.15 -4.40
N LYS A 91 16.14 -0.68 -3.65
CA LYS A 91 17.15 -0.23 -2.67
C LYS A 91 18.24 0.59 -3.38
N MET A 92 18.42 1.84 -2.97
CA MET A 92 19.43 2.76 -3.52
C MET A 92 20.51 3.07 -2.46
N SER A 93 21.56 2.24 -2.39
CA SER A 93 22.82 2.41 -1.59
C SER A 93 22.72 2.73 -0.08
N ASP A 94 23.88 2.58 0.60
CA ASP A 94 24.32 2.77 2.00
C ASP A 94 23.34 2.62 3.18
N ASP A 95 22.10 3.11 3.13
CA ASP A 95 21.15 3.05 4.25
C ASP A 95 20.17 1.86 4.12
N GLY A 96 20.78 0.70 3.85
CA GLY A 96 20.06 -0.49 3.44
C GLY A 96 19.17 -1.11 4.52
N GLU A 97 19.54 -0.96 5.78
CA GLU A 97 18.79 -1.50 6.92
C GLU A 97 17.51 -0.70 7.17
N ALA A 98 17.63 0.64 7.24
CA ALA A 98 16.48 1.53 7.40
C ALA A 98 15.48 1.38 6.25
N PHE A 99 15.97 1.18 5.02
CA PHE A 99 15.12 0.87 3.88
C PHE A 99 14.39 -0.48 4.05
N CYS A 100 15.10 -1.55 4.43
CA CYS A 100 14.49 -2.85 4.66
C CYS A 100 13.46 -2.80 5.80
N GLN A 101 13.72 -2.06 6.88
CA GLN A 101 12.77 -1.86 7.95
C GLN A 101 11.50 -1.15 7.47
N ALA A 102 11.65 -0.11 6.64
CA ALA A 102 10.51 0.60 6.06
C ALA A 102 9.68 -0.28 5.12
N MET A 103 10.33 -1.08 4.28
CA MET A 103 9.63 -2.04 3.41
C MET A 103 8.97 -3.15 4.23
N GLY A 104 9.60 -3.67 5.28
CA GLY A 104 8.99 -4.63 6.19
C GLY A 104 7.71 -4.07 6.83
N SER A 105 7.77 -2.83 7.34
CA SER A 105 6.60 -2.15 7.91
C SER A 105 5.49 -1.90 6.88
N LEU A 106 5.85 -1.54 5.64
CA LEU A 106 4.89 -1.39 4.54
C LEU A 106 4.22 -2.73 4.23
N GLY A 107 5.02 -3.79 4.08
CA GLY A 107 4.54 -5.14 3.82
C GLY A 107 3.54 -5.62 4.88
N GLU A 108 3.86 -5.48 6.16
CA GLU A 108 2.93 -5.81 7.26
C GLU A 108 1.59 -5.09 7.14
N SER A 109 1.62 -3.81 6.75
CA SER A 109 0.41 -2.99 6.60
C SER A 109 -0.42 -3.42 5.39
N LEU A 110 0.22 -3.76 4.27
CA LEU A 110 -0.43 -4.32 3.07
C LEU A 110 -1.07 -5.68 3.36
N LEU A 111 -0.38 -6.55 4.11
CA LEU A 111 -0.92 -7.85 4.53
C LEU A 111 -2.17 -7.68 5.40
N ALA A 112 -2.15 -6.73 6.34
CA ALA A 112 -3.32 -6.45 7.17
C ALA A 112 -4.52 -5.98 6.33
N ALA A 113 -4.32 -5.02 5.43
CA ALA A 113 -5.37 -4.54 4.53
C ALA A 113 -5.92 -5.66 3.63
N SER A 114 -5.05 -6.53 3.11
CA SER A 114 -5.43 -7.66 2.28
C SER A 114 -6.23 -8.73 3.04
N SER A 115 -5.83 -9.07 4.27
CA SER A 115 -6.57 -10.02 5.10
C SER A 115 -8.01 -9.55 5.33
N HIS A 116 -8.20 -8.28 5.70
CA HIS A 116 -9.53 -7.72 5.89
C HIS A 116 -10.40 -7.83 4.64
N LEU A 117 -9.82 -7.56 3.46
CA LEU A 117 -10.54 -7.65 2.20
C LEU A 117 -10.90 -9.10 1.83
N LEU A 118 -9.98 -10.05 2.02
CA LEU A 118 -10.23 -11.47 1.73
C LEU A 118 -11.25 -12.08 2.70
N GLU A 119 -11.28 -11.63 3.96
CA GLU A 119 -12.28 -12.03 4.95
C GLU A 119 -13.67 -11.45 4.66
N ALA A 120 -13.73 -10.18 4.24
CA ALA A 120 -14.99 -9.52 3.88
C ALA A 120 -15.61 -10.05 2.58
N GLY A 121 -14.79 -10.63 1.70
CA GLY A 121 -15.16 -11.04 0.36
C GLY A 121 -14.76 -10.00 -0.69
N LEU A 122 -14.45 -10.47 -1.90
CA LEU A 122 -13.98 -9.61 -2.97
C LEU A 122 -15.17 -8.92 -3.67
N PRO A 123 -15.11 -7.59 -3.92
CA PRO A 123 -16.16 -6.85 -4.59
C PRO A 123 -16.32 -7.26 -6.04
N ASP A 124 -17.54 -7.15 -6.55
CA ASP A 124 -17.84 -7.39 -7.96
C ASP A 124 -17.18 -6.34 -8.87
N PRO A 125 -16.90 -6.65 -10.15
CA PRO A 125 -16.26 -5.72 -11.09
C PRO A 125 -16.96 -4.37 -11.28
N ASP A 126 -18.27 -4.32 -11.05
CA ASP A 126 -19.08 -3.10 -11.23
C ASP A 126 -19.04 -2.16 -10.01
N GLN A 127 -18.40 -2.58 -8.92
CA GLN A 127 -18.30 -1.79 -7.69
C GLN A 127 -17.09 -0.86 -7.76
N GLU A 128 -17.24 0.37 -7.26
CA GLU A 128 -16.13 1.35 -7.17
C GLU A 128 -14.90 0.79 -6.44
N GLU A 129 -15.16 -0.08 -5.47
CA GLU A 129 -14.17 -0.80 -4.68
C GLU A 129 -13.23 -1.69 -5.49
N PHE A 130 -13.66 -2.13 -6.67
CA PHE A 130 -12.92 -3.05 -7.53
C PHE A 130 -11.59 -2.48 -8.02
N GLU A 131 -11.51 -1.19 -8.31
CA GLU A 131 -10.25 -0.53 -8.73
C GLU A 131 -9.20 -0.54 -7.61
N PHE A 132 -9.65 -0.36 -6.36
CA PHE A 132 -8.75 -0.52 -5.22
C PHE A 132 -8.24 -1.95 -5.10
N VAL A 133 -9.10 -2.97 -5.30
CA VAL A 133 -8.67 -4.38 -5.22
C VAL A 133 -7.60 -4.67 -6.26
N LYS A 134 -7.83 -4.27 -7.53
CA LYS A 134 -6.83 -4.42 -8.59
C LYS A 134 -5.49 -3.81 -8.18
N ARG A 135 -5.52 -2.57 -7.67
CA ARG A 135 -4.32 -1.87 -7.26
C ARG A 135 -3.64 -2.51 -6.04
N LEU A 136 -4.40 -2.99 -5.07
CA LEU A 136 -3.87 -3.67 -3.89
C LEU A 136 -3.15 -4.97 -4.28
N VAL A 137 -3.76 -5.80 -5.13
CA VAL A 137 -3.13 -7.04 -5.59
C VAL A 137 -1.87 -6.77 -6.39
N ASP A 138 -1.90 -5.79 -7.29
CA ASP A 138 -0.72 -5.37 -8.03
C ASP A 138 0.41 -4.87 -7.09
N THR A 139 0.04 -4.12 -6.04
CA THR A 139 0.98 -3.67 -5.01
C THR A 139 1.58 -4.83 -4.22
N LEU A 140 0.77 -5.80 -3.80
CA LEU A 140 1.25 -7.00 -3.11
C LEU A 140 2.17 -7.85 -4.01
N ALA A 141 1.86 -7.94 -5.29
CA ALA A 141 2.67 -8.70 -6.25
C ALA A 141 4.02 -8.03 -6.51
N ILE A 142 4.05 -6.71 -6.72
CA ILE A 142 5.29 -5.94 -6.84
C ILE A 142 6.11 -6.06 -5.56
N PHE A 143 5.49 -5.86 -4.40
CA PHE A 143 6.16 -6.02 -3.10
C PHE A 143 6.74 -7.42 -2.92
N GLY A 144 5.95 -8.47 -3.18
CA GLY A 144 6.38 -9.86 -3.07
C GLY A 144 7.54 -10.19 -4.01
N SER A 145 7.58 -9.58 -5.19
CA SER A 145 8.67 -9.80 -6.16
C SER A 145 9.98 -9.08 -5.81
N GLN A 146 9.94 -7.99 -5.02
CA GLN A 146 11.12 -7.13 -4.79
C GLN A 146 11.59 -7.12 -3.33
N HIS A 147 10.68 -7.35 -2.39
CA HIS A 147 10.88 -7.03 -0.99
C HIS A 147 10.42 -8.14 -0.04
N LEU A 148 10.13 -9.35 -0.53
CA LEU A 148 9.70 -10.47 0.30
C LEU A 148 10.66 -10.76 1.47
N ALA A 149 11.97 -10.65 1.23
CA ALA A 149 13.00 -10.85 2.25
C ALA A 149 13.00 -9.80 3.38
N THR A 150 12.29 -8.67 3.20
CA THR A 150 12.16 -7.64 4.23
C THR A 150 11.04 -7.96 5.24
N LEU A 151 10.16 -8.91 4.92
CA LEU A 151 9.15 -9.40 5.85
C LEU A 151 9.75 -10.36 6.88
N PRO A 152 9.16 -10.43 8.09
CA PRO A 152 9.44 -11.51 9.01
C PRO A 152 9.19 -12.89 8.35
N PRO A 153 10.02 -13.92 8.62
CA PRO A 153 9.86 -15.23 7.98
C PRO A 153 8.48 -15.87 8.16
N ALA A 154 7.82 -15.62 9.29
CA ALA A 154 6.47 -16.11 9.56
C ALA A 154 5.37 -15.44 8.70
N ARG A 155 5.68 -14.29 8.09
CA ARG A 155 4.73 -13.45 7.35
C ARG A 155 4.82 -13.65 5.84
N ALA A 156 5.99 -14.04 5.32
CA ALA A 156 6.15 -14.39 3.91
C ALA A 156 5.11 -15.43 3.41
N PRO A 157 4.82 -16.53 4.13
CA PRO A 157 3.76 -17.47 3.72
C PRO A 157 2.37 -16.82 3.64
N VAL A 158 2.08 -15.85 4.51
CA VAL A 158 0.78 -15.14 4.51
C VAL A 158 0.61 -14.37 3.19
N LEU A 159 1.64 -13.64 2.75
CA LEU A 159 1.65 -12.94 1.47
C LEU A 159 1.34 -13.89 0.31
N LEU A 160 2.01 -15.05 0.30
CA LEU A 160 1.84 -16.07 -0.75
C LEU A 160 0.42 -16.64 -0.75
N TRP A 161 -0.15 -16.92 0.42
CA TRP A 161 -1.53 -17.37 0.56
C TRP A 161 -2.53 -16.33 0.08
N GLN A 162 -2.32 -15.04 0.38
CA GLN A 162 -3.17 -13.96 -0.10
C GLN A 162 -3.11 -13.83 -1.63
N LEU A 163 -1.91 -13.83 -2.22
CA LEU A 163 -1.74 -13.82 -3.68
C LEU A 163 -2.40 -15.02 -4.36
N LEU A 164 -2.37 -16.21 -3.74
CA LEU A 164 -3.09 -17.38 -4.23
C LEU A 164 -4.61 -17.20 -4.12
N GLY A 165 -5.08 -16.57 -3.04
CA GLY A 165 -6.48 -16.18 -2.87
C GLY A 165 -6.99 -15.32 -4.02
N TYR A 166 -6.22 -14.28 -4.39
CA TYR A 166 -6.55 -13.42 -5.52
C TYR A 166 -6.41 -14.11 -6.89
N ALA A 167 -5.46 -15.03 -7.05
CA ALA A 167 -5.29 -15.80 -8.29
C ALA A 167 -6.52 -16.68 -8.62
N ARG A 168 -7.35 -17.00 -7.62
CA ARG A 168 -8.61 -17.74 -7.79
C ARG A 168 -9.80 -16.86 -8.18
N HIS A 169 -9.62 -15.54 -8.22
CA HIS A 169 -10.70 -14.60 -8.55
C HIS A 169 -11.15 -14.75 -10.01
N PRO A 170 -12.46 -14.70 -10.31
CA PRO A 170 -12.97 -14.88 -11.68
C PRO A 170 -12.52 -13.78 -12.65
N SER A 171 -12.27 -12.57 -12.16
CA SER A 171 -11.72 -11.49 -12.98
C SER A 171 -10.21 -11.61 -13.15
N LEU A 172 -9.77 -11.72 -14.40
CA LEU A 172 -8.36 -11.69 -14.78
C LEU A 172 -7.66 -10.39 -14.37
N LEU A 173 -8.39 -9.28 -14.23
CA LEU A 173 -7.81 -8.01 -13.78
C LEU A 173 -7.28 -8.08 -12.34
N VAL A 174 -7.83 -8.97 -11.53
CA VAL A 174 -7.41 -9.22 -10.14
C VAL A 174 -6.42 -10.39 -10.08
N ALA A 175 -6.65 -11.44 -10.85
CA ALA A 175 -5.81 -12.64 -10.81
C ALA A 175 -4.45 -12.47 -11.52
N ALA A 176 -4.42 -11.75 -12.66
CA ALA A 176 -3.22 -11.66 -13.50
C ALA A 176 -2.03 -10.94 -12.85
N PRO A 177 -2.21 -9.85 -12.07
CA PRO A 177 -1.09 -9.16 -11.42
C PRO A 177 -0.27 -10.05 -10.47
N ALA A 178 -0.86 -11.11 -9.90
CA ALA A 178 -0.13 -12.06 -9.07
C ALA A 178 0.85 -12.95 -9.87
N ILE A 179 0.61 -13.18 -11.16
CA ILE A 179 1.37 -14.14 -11.98
C ILE A 179 2.86 -13.76 -12.11
N PRO A 180 3.23 -12.50 -12.46
CA PRO A 180 4.64 -12.11 -12.52
C PRO A 180 5.40 -12.33 -11.20
N CYS A 181 4.73 -12.13 -10.05
CA CYS A 181 5.32 -12.39 -8.74
C CYS A 181 5.66 -13.89 -8.57
N TRP A 182 4.74 -14.79 -8.92
CA TRP A 182 4.99 -16.24 -8.86
C TRP A 182 6.15 -16.66 -9.76
N ILE A 183 6.24 -16.09 -10.96
CA ILE A 183 7.34 -16.36 -11.89
C ILE A 183 8.69 -15.90 -11.31
N ALA A 184 8.73 -14.71 -10.69
CA ALA A 184 9.94 -14.19 -10.05
C ALA A 184 10.41 -15.11 -8.92
N LEU A 185 9.51 -15.52 -8.03
CA LEU A 185 9.82 -16.40 -6.89
C LEU A 185 10.30 -17.78 -7.32
N LEU A 186 9.66 -18.38 -8.33
CA LEU A 186 10.08 -19.69 -8.84
C LEU A 186 11.46 -19.65 -9.51
N ARG A 187 11.78 -18.55 -10.19
CA ARG A 187 13.13 -18.34 -10.77
C ARG A 187 14.18 -18.19 -9.68
N GLU A 188 13.91 -17.42 -8.64
CA GLU A 188 14.82 -17.28 -7.49
C GLU A 188 15.05 -18.63 -6.80
N PHE A 189 13.99 -19.42 -6.60
CA PHE A 189 14.12 -20.76 -6.04
C PHE A 189 14.98 -21.70 -6.90
N GLN A 190 14.82 -21.64 -8.23
CA GLN A 190 15.66 -22.41 -9.14
C GLN A 190 17.14 -22.02 -9.03
N LEU A 191 17.43 -20.72 -9.01
CA LEU A 191 18.82 -20.23 -8.84
C LEU A 191 19.44 -20.75 -7.54
N ILE A 192 18.70 -20.66 -6.43
CA ILE A 192 19.14 -21.18 -5.13
C ILE A 192 19.38 -22.69 -5.18
N SER A 193 18.49 -23.45 -5.83
CA SER A 193 18.62 -24.91 -5.97
C SER A 193 19.82 -25.34 -6.81
N GLU A 194 20.25 -24.48 -7.74
CA GLU A 194 21.43 -24.67 -8.59
C GLU A 194 22.72 -24.15 -7.95
N GLY A 195 22.64 -23.60 -6.73
CA GLY A 195 23.80 -23.03 -6.00
C GLY A 195 24.31 -21.71 -6.58
N ARG A 196 23.45 -20.96 -7.29
CA ARG A 196 23.75 -19.67 -7.90
C ARG A 196 23.10 -18.49 -7.17
#